data_AF-A0A1S1RLP1-F1
#
_entry.id   AF-A0A1S1RLP1-F1
#
_cell.length_a   1.000
_cell.length_b   1.000
_cell.length_c   1.000
_cell.angle_alpha   90.00
_cell.angle_beta   90.00
_cell.angle_gamma   90.00
#
_symmetry.space_group_name_H-M   'P 1'
#
loop_
_entity.id
_entity.type
_entity.pdbx_description
1 polymer ?
#
loop_
_entity_poly.entity_id
_entity_poly.type
_entity_poly.pdbx_seq_one_letter_code
_entity_poly.pdbx_strand_id
1 'polypeptide(L)'
;MSRADEDRGVSAMPRDSRTADGTRAETDAAAPMASAAAATATKPSGMTPTVTEAAGLSDAAEAERTSPGSDEDVLVGAAGSGPTAGARADRAPAWVRLWWTPLVLFAVLGLLAGGAGLRVLLDRPPADNSVDVGFARDMSEHHSQAVQMAMVEFNHGGNADVRNMAQDIALSQQREIGVMDAWLSGWGRTSTSANAPMAWMADDSAGGHGDHGTAGTGAMTDGTMPGGGMTGGGMTGGGMTGRTGETVRMPGMATESELGALAAASGRDLDVQFLTLMIHHHRGGVAMAQYASMHADDDRVRALARAMVVNQAWEIDQMQRYLEQLGAPRA
;
A
#
# COMPACT_ATOMS: atom_id res chain seq x y z
N MET A 1 -4.26 4.11 68.95
CA MET A 1 -4.75 5.45 69.34
C MET A 1 -3.94 5.95 70.51
N SER A 2 -3.02 6.91 70.30
CA SER A 2 -2.76 8.09 71.15
C SER A 2 -1.54 8.84 70.60
N ARG A 3 -1.39 10.14 70.88
CA ARG A 3 -0.54 11.09 70.14
C ARG A 3 -0.07 12.24 71.05
N ALA A 4 1.23 12.54 71.03
CA ALA A 4 1.93 13.75 71.49
C ALA A 4 3.41 13.55 71.09
N ASP A 5 4.15 14.40 70.36
CA ASP A 5 4.06 15.83 69.98
C ASP A 5 4.44 16.82 71.11
N GLU A 6 5.56 17.54 70.89
CA GLU A 6 6.24 18.63 71.64
C GLU A 6 7.78 18.49 71.39
N ASP A 7 8.61 19.53 71.18
CA ASP A 7 8.39 20.95 70.84
C ASP A 7 9.66 21.53 70.15
N ARG A 8 9.59 22.70 69.52
CA ARG A 8 10.70 23.39 68.81
C ARG A 8 11.37 24.47 69.67
N GLY A 9 12.69 24.63 69.54
CA GLY A 9 13.44 25.77 70.10
C GLY A 9 14.53 26.30 69.17
N VAL A 10 14.48 27.59 68.82
CA VAL A 10 15.43 28.29 67.93
C VAL A 10 16.03 29.49 68.65
N SER A 11 17.35 29.72 68.55
CA SER A 11 17.94 31.06 68.77
C SER A 11 19.39 31.26 68.24
N ALA A 12 19.51 32.27 67.36
CA ALA A 12 20.52 33.34 67.34
C ALA A 12 22.04 33.06 67.16
N MET A 13 22.48 33.23 65.91
CA MET A 13 23.66 33.98 65.39
C MET A 13 24.07 35.24 66.22
N PRO A 14 25.34 35.77 66.18
CA PRO A 14 25.85 36.46 64.96
C PRO A 14 27.39 36.70 64.70
N ARG A 15 27.69 36.91 63.40
CA ARG A 15 28.65 37.88 62.75
C ARG A 15 30.16 37.90 63.03
N ASP A 16 30.96 37.82 61.95
CA ASP A 16 31.61 38.96 61.24
C ASP A 16 32.01 38.48 59.81
N SER A 17 31.80 39.18 58.68
CA SER A 17 32.33 40.47 58.17
C SER A 17 33.83 40.39 57.77
N ARG A 18 34.34 40.97 56.66
CA ARG A 18 33.81 41.73 55.50
C ARG A 18 34.93 41.84 54.43
N THR A 19 34.61 41.77 53.12
CA THR A 19 35.18 42.46 51.91
C THR A 19 35.07 41.53 50.68
N ALA A 20 34.44 41.82 49.53
CA ALA A 20 34.04 43.02 48.78
C ALA A 20 34.97 43.43 47.61
N ASP A 21 34.32 43.79 46.51
CA ASP A 21 34.82 44.34 45.22
C ASP A 21 35.52 43.37 44.23
N GLY A 22 35.29 43.46 42.91
CA GLY A 22 34.58 44.52 42.18
C GLY A 22 33.86 44.11 40.89
N THR A 23 33.16 45.08 40.33
CA THR A 23 32.11 44.95 39.31
C THR A 23 32.56 45.35 37.91
N ARG A 24 31.91 44.78 36.88
CA ARG A 24 31.40 45.57 35.75
C ARG A 24 30.20 44.90 35.08
N ALA A 25 29.23 45.71 34.68
CA ALA A 25 27.96 45.30 34.09
C ALA A 25 27.82 45.84 32.65
N GLU A 26 26.97 45.18 31.84
CA GLU A 26 26.03 45.72 30.82
C GLU A 26 26.53 46.72 29.73
N THR A 27 25.93 46.87 28.54
CA THR A 27 24.73 46.29 27.87
C THR A 27 25.18 45.56 26.55
N ASP A 28 24.39 45.18 25.52
CA ASP A 28 22.97 45.38 25.14
C ASP A 28 22.43 44.35 24.12
N ALA A 29 21.11 44.41 23.90
CA ALA A 29 20.34 44.23 22.65
C ALA A 29 20.45 43.02 21.68
N ALA A 30 19.25 42.47 21.41
CA ALA A 30 18.70 42.03 20.12
C ALA A 30 19.06 40.66 19.50
N ALA A 31 18.08 39.74 19.55
CA ALA A 31 17.84 38.77 18.47
C ALA A 31 17.18 39.47 17.26
N PRO A 32 17.23 38.91 16.03
CA PRO A 32 16.13 38.00 15.67
C PRO A 32 16.48 36.83 14.71
N MET A 33 15.66 35.77 14.83
CA MET A 33 15.07 34.95 13.74
C MET A 33 15.89 34.61 12.47
N ALA A 34 16.32 33.35 12.38
CA ALA A 34 16.31 32.53 11.15
C ALA A 34 16.12 31.07 11.61
N SER A 35 14.96 30.41 11.54
CA SER A 35 13.94 30.26 10.49
C SER A 35 14.34 29.31 9.34
N ALA A 36 13.70 28.13 9.38
CA ALA A 36 13.35 27.25 8.27
C ALA A 36 14.45 26.61 7.40
N ALA A 37 14.73 25.34 7.70
CA ALA A 37 14.59 24.25 6.72
C ALA A 37 14.33 22.91 7.43
N ALA A 38 13.24 22.82 8.21
CA ALA A 38 12.73 21.50 8.58
C ALA A 38 12.24 20.82 7.30
N ALA A 39 12.92 19.75 6.88
CA ALA A 39 12.47 18.92 5.77
C ALA A 39 11.24 18.12 6.24
N THR A 40 10.07 18.75 6.20
CA THR A 40 8.78 18.06 6.31
C THR A 40 8.71 17.10 5.12
N ALA A 41 8.99 15.82 5.39
CA ALA A 41 8.74 14.73 4.46
C ALA A 41 7.22 14.51 4.38
N THR A 42 6.54 15.45 3.72
CA THR A 42 5.09 15.42 3.51
C THR A 42 4.72 14.17 2.73
N LYS A 43 4.02 13.25 3.40
CA LYS A 43 3.33 12.11 2.77
C LYS A 43 2.61 12.62 1.50
N PRO A 44 2.73 11.96 0.34
CA PRO A 44 2.04 12.40 -0.87
C PRO A 44 0.52 12.36 -0.64
N SER A 45 -0.06 13.54 -0.41
CA SER A 45 -1.49 13.67 -0.12
C SER A 45 -2.35 13.33 -1.32
N GLY A 46 -3.02 12.18 -1.24
CA GLY A 46 -4.29 11.91 -1.91
C GLY A 46 -4.31 12.01 -3.43
N MET A 47 -4.07 10.88 -4.11
CA MET A 47 -4.67 10.67 -5.43
C MET A 47 -6.10 10.15 -5.27
N THR A 48 -7.04 11.06 -4.99
CA THR A 48 -8.46 10.77 -5.15
C THR A 48 -8.79 10.66 -6.63
N PRO A 49 -9.27 9.51 -7.15
CA PRO A 49 -9.81 9.47 -8.50
C PRO A 49 -11.14 10.23 -8.52
N THR A 50 -11.13 11.45 -9.07
CA THR A 50 -12.34 12.19 -9.38
C THR A 50 -13.07 11.50 -10.53
N VAL A 51 -14.02 10.62 -10.22
CA VAL A 51 -14.93 10.03 -11.21
C VAL A 51 -16.06 11.01 -11.50
N THR A 52 -15.74 12.06 -12.27
CA THR A 52 -16.72 12.88 -12.98
C THR A 52 -16.12 13.34 -14.32
N GLU A 53 -16.96 13.39 -15.35
CA GLU A 53 -16.73 14.10 -16.62
C GLU A 53 -15.83 13.48 -17.69
N ALA A 54 -16.32 12.39 -18.28
CA ALA A 54 -16.08 12.08 -19.69
C ALA A 54 -17.26 12.56 -20.55
N ALA A 55 -17.45 13.88 -20.65
CA ALA A 55 -18.51 14.50 -21.47
C ALA A 55 -18.05 15.88 -21.99
N GLY A 56 -17.30 15.90 -23.09
CA GLY A 56 -16.80 17.15 -23.67
C GLY A 56 -15.97 16.97 -24.94
N LEU A 57 -16.63 16.84 -26.10
CA LEU A 57 -16.00 16.91 -27.41
C LEU A 57 -16.80 17.82 -28.34
N SER A 58 -16.70 19.13 -28.12
CA SER A 58 -17.05 20.16 -29.11
C SER A 58 -16.53 21.53 -28.70
N ASP A 59 -15.26 21.84 -29.00
CA ASP A 59 -14.95 23.10 -29.68
C ASP A 59 -13.59 23.03 -30.39
N ALA A 60 -13.52 23.56 -31.61
CA ALA A 60 -12.30 23.71 -32.41
C ALA A 60 -12.58 24.63 -33.61
N ALA A 61 -12.81 25.91 -33.35
CA ALA A 61 -12.83 26.95 -34.38
C ALA A 61 -12.02 28.16 -33.92
N GLU A 62 -10.86 28.42 -34.55
CA GLU A 62 -10.49 29.73 -35.14
C GLU A 62 -9.05 29.76 -35.67
N ALA A 63 -8.91 30.03 -36.97
CA ALA A 63 -7.78 30.61 -37.72
C ALA A 63 -8.08 30.36 -39.22
N GLU A 64 -8.00 31.29 -40.17
CA GLU A 64 -7.40 32.63 -40.19
C GLU A 64 -8.18 33.59 -41.12
N ARG A 65 -7.76 34.86 -41.15
CA ARG A 65 -8.40 36.00 -41.83
C ARG A 65 -7.90 36.15 -43.27
N THR A 66 -8.71 36.70 -44.20
CA THR A 66 -8.30 37.74 -45.17
C THR A 66 -9.46 38.24 -46.04
N SER A 67 -9.38 39.50 -46.49
CA SER A 67 -10.32 40.23 -47.35
C SER A 67 -9.72 41.62 -47.64
N PRO A 68 -10.13 42.41 -48.67
CA PRO A 68 -10.71 42.10 -49.99
C PRO A 68 -9.88 42.69 -51.15
N GLY A 69 -10.33 42.52 -52.41
CA GLY A 69 -9.80 43.24 -53.59
C GLY A 69 -10.76 43.14 -54.77
N SER A 70 -10.97 44.24 -55.49
CA SER A 70 -11.92 44.37 -56.61
C SER A 70 -11.28 44.04 -57.96
N ASP A 71 -12.10 43.70 -58.96
CA ASP A 71 -12.38 44.58 -60.11
C ASP A 71 -13.36 43.93 -61.09
N GLU A 72 -13.94 44.77 -61.94
CA GLU A 72 -15.09 44.48 -62.80
C GLU A 72 -14.61 44.19 -64.23
N ASP A 73 -15.27 43.27 -64.96
CA ASP A 73 -15.32 43.40 -66.42
C ASP A 73 -16.53 42.71 -67.06
N VAL A 74 -17.05 43.36 -68.10
CA VAL A 74 -18.35 43.05 -68.73
C VAL A 74 -18.14 42.52 -70.15
N LEU A 75 -18.66 41.33 -70.47
CA LEU A 75 -18.94 40.96 -71.87
C LEU A 75 -20.25 40.16 -72.01
N VAL A 76 -21.13 40.67 -72.87
CA VAL A 76 -22.40 40.04 -73.29
C VAL A 76 -22.19 39.37 -74.64
N GLY A 77 -22.56 38.09 -74.78
CA GLY A 77 -22.39 37.37 -76.06
C GLY A 77 -23.13 36.04 -76.18
N ALA A 78 -24.26 36.07 -76.89
CA ALA A 78 -24.89 34.97 -77.65
C ALA A 78 -25.21 33.61 -76.97
N ALA A 79 -26.52 33.44 -76.70
CA ALA A 79 -27.33 32.23 -76.83
C ALA A 79 -26.62 30.85 -77.00
N GLY A 80 -26.63 30.05 -75.93
CA GLY A 80 -26.43 28.60 -75.97
C GLY A 80 -27.46 27.90 -75.08
N SER A 81 -28.46 27.26 -75.68
CA SER A 81 -29.55 26.59 -74.95
C SER A 81 -29.07 25.30 -74.29
N GLY A 82 -28.73 25.37 -73.01
CA GLY A 82 -28.51 24.21 -72.15
C GLY A 82 -29.22 24.40 -70.81
N PRO A 83 -30.15 23.52 -70.39
CA PRO A 83 -30.69 23.60 -69.05
C PRO A 83 -29.54 23.35 -68.07
N THR A 84 -29.29 24.30 -67.17
CA THR A 84 -28.43 24.05 -66.02
C THR A 84 -29.05 22.92 -65.22
N ALA A 85 -28.49 21.72 -65.38
CA ALA A 85 -28.77 20.59 -64.52
C ALA A 85 -28.24 20.96 -63.14
N GLY A 86 -29.07 21.69 -62.39
CA GLY A 86 -28.81 22.00 -61.01
C GLY A 86 -28.68 20.68 -60.29
N ALA A 87 -27.45 20.34 -59.92
CA ALA A 87 -27.16 19.35 -58.91
C ALA A 87 -27.73 19.88 -57.58
N ARG A 88 -29.05 19.81 -57.45
CA ARG A 88 -29.68 19.54 -56.17
C ARG A 88 -29.02 18.25 -55.72
N ALA A 89 -28.02 18.38 -54.84
CA ALA A 89 -27.77 17.32 -53.89
C ALA A 89 -29.15 17.05 -53.26
N ASP A 90 -29.73 15.88 -53.54
CA ASP A 90 -31.05 15.52 -53.08
C ASP A 90 -31.01 15.45 -51.55
N ARG A 91 -31.27 16.60 -50.93
CA ARG A 91 -31.42 16.74 -49.49
C ARG A 91 -32.69 15.97 -49.16
N ALA A 92 -32.51 14.70 -48.81
CA ALA A 92 -33.57 13.80 -48.39
C ALA A 92 -34.55 14.59 -47.50
N PRO A 93 -35.83 14.64 -47.89
CA PRO A 93 -36.74 15.66 -47.38
C PRO A 93 -36.83 15.55 -45.86
N ALA A 94 -36.98 16.69 -45.17
CA ALA A 94 -36.78 16.76 -43.72
C ALA A 94 -37.65 15.77 -42.91
N TRP A 95 -38.81 15.38 -43.44
CA TRP A 95 -39.66 14.33 -42.87
C TRP A 95 -38.98 12.95 -42.85
N VAL A 96 -38.14 12.58 -43.83
CA VAL A 96 -37.38 11.32 -43.79
C VAL A 96 -36.36 11.35 -42.63
N ARG A 97 -35.63 12.46 -42.47
CA ARG A 97 -34.65 12.61 -41.37
C ARG A 97 -35.29 12.46 -39.99
N LEU A 98 -36.53 12.93 -39.82
CA LEU A 98 -37.25 12.91 -38.53
C LEU A 98 -37.62 11.50 -38.03
N TRP A 99 -37.75 10.51 -38.93
CA TRP A 99 -38.10 9.13 -38.55
C TRP A 99 -36.86 8.24 -38.39
N TRP A 100 -35.75 8.58 -39.06
CA TRP A 100 -34.49 7.86 -38.91
C TRP A 100 -33.70 8.29 -37.66
N THR A 101 -33.83 9.53 -37.19
CA THR A 101 -33.17 9.98 -35.94
C THR A 101 -33.53 9.16 -34.70
N PRO A 102 -34.82 8.88 -34.36
CA PRO A 102 -35.14 8.03 -33.21
C PRO A 102 -34.67 6.59 -33.42
N LEU A 103 -34.70 6.07 -34.65
CA LEU A 103 -34.25 4.71 -34.97
C LEU A 103 -32.73 4.54 -34.80
N VAL A 104 -31.94 5.53 -35.24
CA VAL A 104 -30.48 5.57 -35.00
C VAL A 104 -30.17 5.75 -33.51
N LEU A 105 -30.91 6.61 -32.80
CA LEU A 105 -30.77 6.75 -31.34
C LEU A 105 -31.06 5.42 -30.61
N PHE A 106 -32.11 4.71 -30.99
CA PHE A 106 -32.47 3.42 -30.40
C PHE A 106 -31.44 2.33 -30.74
N ALA A 107 -30.91 2.32 -31.96
CA ALA A 107 -29.83 1.42 -32.37
C ALA A 107 -28.52 1.69 -31.60
N VAL A 108 -28.13 2.96 -31.44
CA VAL A 108 -26.95 3.35 -30.64
C VAL A 108 -27.15 3.01 -29.17
N LEU A 109 -28.32 3.30 -28.60
CA LEU A 109 -28.64 2.94 -27.21
C LEU A 109 -28.64 1.41 -27.00
N GLY A 110 -29.20 0.66 -27.94
CA GLY A 110 -29.17 -0.81 -27.93
C GLY A 110 -27.77 -1.40 -28.09
N LEU A 111 -26.89 -0.75 -28.86
CA LEU A 111 -25.50 -1.18 -29.07
C LEU A 111 -24.61 -0.81 -27.86
N LEU A 112 -24.88 0.31 -27.19
CA LEU A 112 -24.26 0.66 -25.91
C LEU A 112 -24.71 -0.27 -24.77
N ALA A 113 -26.02 -0.49 -24.63
CA ALA A 113 -26.57 -1.41 -23.63
C ALA A 113 -26.14 -2.86 -23.89
N GLY A 114 -26.15 -3.28 -25.16
CA GLY A 114 -25.67 -4.58 -25.59
C GLY A 114 -24.16 -4.75 -25.38
N GLY A 115 -23.36 -3.72 -25.65
CA GLY A 115 -21.92 -3.71 -25.38
C GLY A 115 -21.59 -3.80 -23.89
N ALA A 116 -22.31 -3.05 -23.04
CA ALA A 116 -22.17 -3.11 -21.59
C ALA A 116 -22.60 -4.48 -21.03
N GLY A 117 -23.77 -4.99 -21.44
CA GLY A 117 -24.26 -6.31 -21.04
C GLY A 117 -23.36 -7.45 -21.52
N LEU A 118 -22.81 -7.36 -22.74
CA LEU A 118 -21.83 -8.30 -23.25
C LEU A 118 -20.51 -8.24 -22.47
N ARG A 119 -20.06 -7.07 -22.03
CA ARG A 119 -18.87 -6.96 -21.18
C ARG A 119 -19.07 -7.64 -19.83
N VAL A 120 -20.19 -7.39 -19.16
CA VAL A 120 -20.58 -8.07 -17.91
C VAL A 120 -20.71 -9.59 -18.09
N LEU A 121 -21.08 -10.06 -19.30
CA LEU A 121 -21.15 -11.49 -19.63
C LEU A 121 -19.77 -12.13 -19.95
N LEU A 122 -18.78 -11.32 -20.35
CA LEU A 122 -17.45 -11.78 -20.76
C LEU A 122 -16.37 -11.61 -19.67
N ASP A 123 -16.50 -10.62 -18.80
CA ASP A 123 -15.60 -10.39 -17.65
C ASP A 123 -15.81 -11.51 -16.61
N ARG A 124 -14.96 -12.54 -16.69
CA ARG A 124 -14.96 -13.63 -15.70
C ARG A 124 -14.22 -13.17 -14.45
N PRO A 125 -14.75 -13.41 -13.24
CA PRO A 125 -14.02 -13.13 -12.00
C PRO A 125 -12.74 -13.99 -11.93
N PRO A 126 -11.63 -13.48 -11.34
CA PRO A 126 -10.38 -14.22 -11.23
C PRO A 126 -10.56 -15.59 -10.55
N ALA A 127 -9.71 -16.56 -10.92
CA ALA A 127 -9.75 -17.91 -10.35
C ALA A 127 -9.49 -17.88 -8.83
N ASP A 128 -9.98 -18.85 -8.08
CA ASP A 128 -9.83 -18.85 -6.61
C ASP A 128 -8.37 -18.99 -6.15
N ASN A 129 -7.52 -19.59 -6.99
CA ASN A 129 -6.06 -19.69 -6.83
C ASN A 129 -5.27 -18.58 -7.57
N SER A 130 -5.94 -17.58 -8.15
CA SER A 130 -5.25 -16.47 -8.82
C SER A 130 -4.44 -15.63 -7.83
N VAL A 131 -3.43 -14.93 -8.35
CA VAL A 131 -2.66 -13.93 -7.61
C VAL A 131 -3.59 -12.85 -7.03
N ASP A 132 -4.60 -12.41 -7.78
CA ASP A 132 -5.57 -11.40 -7.35
C ASP A 132 -6.37 -11.81 -6.11
N VAL A 133 -6.91 -13.02 -6.11
CA VAL A 133 -7.73 -13.54 -4.99
C VAL A 133 -6.83 -13.94 -3.82
N GLY A 134 -5.69 -14.57 -4.08
CA GLY A 134 -4.73 -14.95 -3.05
C GLY A 134 -4.15 -13.74 -2.32
N PHE A 135 -3.67 -12.75 -3.06
CA PHE A 135 -3.16 -11.49 -2.49
C PHE A 135 -4.23 -10.77 -1.67
N ALA A 136 -5.46 -10.63 -2.19
CA ALA A 136 -6.52 -9.92 -1.49
C ALA A 136 -6.92 -10.59 -0.17
N ARG A 137 -6.89 -11.93 -0.09
CA ARG A 137 -7.15 -12.68 1.15
C ARG A 137 -5.99 -12.54 2.14
N ASP A 138 -4.79 -12.88 1.68
CA ASP A 138 -3.60 -12.96 2.55
C ASP A 138 -3.16 -11.58 3.04
N MET A 139 -3.22 -10.54 2.18
CA MET A 139 -2.92 -9.16 2.60
C MET A 139 -4.00 -8.59 3.51
N SER A 140 -5.28 -8.98 3.38
CA SER A 140 -6.31 -8.59 4.36
C SER A 140 -6.04 -9.18 5.75
N GLU A 141 -5.67 -10.46 5.83
CA GLU A 141 -5.29 -11.11 7.09
C GLU A 141 -4.01 -10.47 7.68
N HIS A 142 -3.01 -10.20 6.83
CA HIS A 142 -1.76 -9.52 7.20
C HIS A 142 -2.04 -8.14 7.80
N HIS A 143 -2.79 -7.30 7.08
CA HIS A 143 -3.21 -5.98 7.56
C HIS A 143 -4.04 -6.04 8.84
N SER A 144 -4.82 -7.10 9.06
CA SER A 144 -5.62 -7.25 10.30
C SER A 144 -4.72 -7.33 11.54
N GLN A 145 -3.56 -7.99 11.44
CA GLN A 145 -2.57 -8.06 12.51
C GLN A 145 -1.87 -6.71 12.71
N ALA A 146 -1.55 -5.98 11.63
CA ALA A 146 -1.03 -4.62 11.74
C ALA A 146 -2.00 -3.70 12.51
N VAL A 147 -3.30 -3.77 12.19
CA VAL A 147 -4.36 -3.03 12.90
C VAL A 147 -4.43 -3.44 14.36
N GLN A 148 -4.32 -4.74 14.68
CA GLN A 148 -4.29 -5.22 16.07
C GLN A 148 -3.11 -4.63 16.86
N MET A 149 -1.88 -4.74 16.33
CA MET A 149 -0.68 -4.20 16.98
C MET A 149 -0.76 -2.67 17.16
N ALA A 150 -1.24 -1.97 16.13
CA ALA A 150 -1.41 -0.52 16.15
C ALA A 150 -2.44 -0.06 17.20
N MET A 151 -3.51 -0.82 17.42
CA MET A 151 -4.48 -0.52 18.48
C MET A 151 -3.93 -0.76 19.89
N VAL A 152 -2.95 -1.66 20.09
CA VAL A 152 -2.25 -1.78 21.39
C VAL A 152 -1.41 -0.53 21.65
N GLU A 153 -0.56 -0.16 20.69
CA GLU A 153 0.28 1.04 20.75
C GLU A 153 -0.55 2.31 20.98
N PHE A 154 -1.56 2.57 20.14
CA PHE A 154 -2.41 3.77 20.25
C PHE A 154 -3.04 3.95 21.65
N ASN A 155 -3.39 2.86 22.34
CA ASN A 155 -4.03 2.91 23.65
C ASN A 155 -3.05 2.95 24.83
N HIS A 156 -1.85 2.37 24.69
CA HIS A 156 -0.95 2.10 25.84
C HIS A 156 0.50 2.60 25.67
N GLY A 157 0.86 3.12 24.50
CA GLY A 157 2.18 3.67 24.20
C GLY A 157 2.57 4.86 25.08
N GLY A 158 3.87 5.08 25.23
CA GLY A 158 4.46 6.20 25.96
C GLY A 158 4.74 7.42 25.09
N ASN A 159 5.04 7.22 23.80
CA ASN A 159 5.42 8.28 22.88
C ASN A 159 4.23 8.77 22.03
N ALA A 160 3.94 10.07 22.07
CA ALA A 160 2.82 10.65 21.32
C ALA A 160 2.95 10.51 19.79
N ASP A 161 4.16 10.61 19.24
CA ASP A 161 4.40 10.50 17.80
C ASP A 161 4.23 9.06 17.31
N VAL A 162 4.69 8.08 18.10
CA VAL A 162 4.51 6.65 17.80
C VAL A 162 3.03 6.26 17.86
N ARG A 163 2.29 6.76 18.87
CA ARG A 163 0.84 6.58 18.96
C ARG A 163 0.07 7.21 17.80
N ASN A 164 0.46 8.41 17.36
CA ASN A 164 -0.14 9.06 16.19
C ASN A 164 0.11 8.24 14.91
N MET A 165 1.35 7.75 14.72
CA MET A 165 1.67 6.86 13.61
C MET A 165 0.87 5.55 13.67
N ALA A 166 0.70 4.94 14.84
CA ALA A 166 -0.11 3.75 15.00
C ALA A 166 -1.57 4.00 14.60
N GLN A 167 -2.15 5.16 14.95
CA GLN A 167 -3.47 5.54 14.47
C GLN A 167 -3.52 5.67 12.93
N ASP A 168 -2.52 6.32 12.32
CA ASP A 168 -2.44 6.47 10.86
C ASP A 168 -2.31 5.13 10.14
N ILE A 169 -1.49 4.20 10.67
CA ILE A 169 -1.35 2.83 10.16
C ILE A 169 -2.68 2.08 10.32
N ALA A 170 -3.33 2.13 11.49
CA ALA A 170 -4.61 1.45 11.69
C ALA A 170 -5.67 1.94 10.68
N LEU A 171 -5.75 3.25 10.42
CA LEU A 171 -6.71 3.84 9.49
C LEU A 171 -6.39 3.60 8.01
N SER A 172 -5.12 3.49 7.63
CA SER A 172 -4.73 3.13 6.25
C SER A 172 -4.98 1.65 5.98
N GLN A 173 -4.47 0.77 6.86
CA GLN A 173 -4.60 -0.69 6.74
C GLN A 173 -6.08 -1.12 6.74
N GLN A 174 -6.94 -0.55 7.62
CA GLN A 174 -8.39 -0.80 7.62
C GLN A 174 -9.07 -0.41 6.29
N ARG A 175 -8.64 0.68 5.66
CA ARG A 175 -9.18 1.11 4.35
C ARG A 175 -8.78 0.13 3.26
N GLU A 176 -7.53 -0.33 3.28
CA GLU A 176 -7.01 -1.27 2.29
C GLU A 176 -7.67 -2.65 2.41
N ILE A 177 -7.89 -3.16 3.63
CA ILE A 177 -8.72 -4.36 3.89
C ILE A 177 -10.11 -4.19 3.24
N GLY A 178 -10.79 -3.08 3.50
CA GLY A 178 -12.13 -2.82 2.95
C GLY A 178 -12.17 -2.74 1.42
N VAL A 179 -11.09 -2.33 0.76
CA VAL A 179 -10.96 -2.36 -0.71
C VAL A 179 -10.80 -3.80 -1.21
N MET A 180 -9.95 -4.60 -0.57
CA MET A 180 -9.69 -5.99 -0.96
C MET A 180 -10.92 -6.89 -0.71
N ASP A 181 -11.61 -6.72 0.43
CA ASP A 181 -12.89 -7.38 0.71
C ASP A 181 -13.99 -7.00 -0.29
N ALA A 182 -14.03 -5.73 -0.73
CA ALA A 182 -14.99 -5.28 -1.75
C ALA A 182 -14.72 -5.94 -3.12
N TRP A 183 -13.45 -6.17 -3.48
CA TRP A 183 -13.09 -6.93 -4.69
C TRP A 183 -13.47 -8.40 -4.57
N LEU A 184 -13.10 -9.06 -3.47
CA LEU A 184 -13.46 -10.47 -3.21
C LEU A 184 -14.98 -10.67 -3.27
N SER A 185 -15.74 -9.82 -2.59
CA SER A 185 -17.21 -9.81 -2.65
C SER A 185 -17.73 -9.61 -4.08
N GLY A 186 -17.19 -8.63 -4.81
CA GLY A 186 -17.55 -8.36 -6.20
C GLY A 186 -17.23 -9.51 -7.18
N TRP A 187 -16.20 -10.30 -6.90
CA TRP A 187 -15.83 -11.50 -7.66
C TRP A 187 -16.60 -12.77 -7.23
N GLY A 188 -17.42 -12.69 -6.18
CA GLY A 188 -18.08 -13.85 -5.58
C GLY A 188 -17.07 -14.79 -4.89
N ARG A 189 -16.17 -14.23 -4.09
CA ARG A 189 -15.14 -14.92 -3.31
C ARG A 189 -15.28 -14.56 -1.83
N THR A 190 -14.89 -15.48 -0.95
CA THR A 190 -14.78 -15.26 0.50
C THR A 190 -13.43 -14.65 0.87
N SER A 191 -13.40 -13.84 1.93
CA SER A 191 -12.16 -13.34 2.55
C SER A 191 -11.31 -14.44 3.18
N THR A 192 -11.91 -15.58 3.52
CA THR A 192 -11.19 -16.78 3.97
C THR A 192 -10.74 -17.65 2.79
N SER A 193 -9.55 -18.23 2.92
CA SER A 193 -8.97 -19.23 2.02
C SER A 193 -9.11 -20.64 2.61
N ALA A 194 -9.26 -21.65 1.75
CA ALA A 194 -9.04 -23.05 2.11
C ALA A 194 -7.61 -23.55 1.76
N ASN A 195 -6.86 -22.76 1.00
CA ASN A 195 -5.48 -23.04 0.62
C ASN A 195 -4.51 -22.57 1.72
N ALA A 196 -3.30 -23.11 1.73
CA ALA A 196 -2.24 -22.58 2.58
C ALA A 196 -1.95 -21.11 2.26
N PRO A 197 -1.56 -20.28 3.25
CA PRO A 197 -1.10 -18.93 2.98
C PRO A 197 0.04 -18.95 1.95
N MET A 198 0.08 -17.92 1.10
CA MET A 198 1.11 -17.69 0.09
C MET A 198 1.13 -18.70 -1.07
N ALA A 199 0.18 -19.64 -1.14
CA ALA A 199 0.10 -20.61 -2.23
C ALA A 199 0.04 -19.95 -3.63
N TRP A 200 -0.61 -18.79 -3.72
CA TRP A 200 -0.74 -17.96 -4.93
C TRP A 200 0.58 -17.34 -5.43
N MET A 201 1.68 -17.43 -4.66
CA MET A 201 3.03 -17.02 -5.09
C MET A 201 3.93 -18.21 -5.49
N ALA A 202 3.46 -19.45 -5.35
CA ALA A 202 4.29 -20.64 -5.58
C ALA A 202 4.36 -21.04 -7.08
N ASP A 203 3.32 -20.70 -7.86
CA ASP A 203 3.12 -21.25 -9.21
C ASP A 203 4.16 -20.79 -10.25
N ASP A 204 4.86 -19.68 -10.03
CA ASP A 204 5.99 -19.26 -10.88
C ASP A 204 7.23 -20.17 -10.76
N SER A 205 7.36 -20.93 -9.66
CA SER A 205 8.48 -21.87 -9.48
C SER A 205 8.40 -23.09 -10.40
N ALA A 206 7.27 -23.30 -11.10
CA ALA A 206 7.10 -24.34 -12.11
C ALA A 206 7.74 -23.98 -13.47
N GLY A 207 8.29 -22.78 -13.63
CA GLY A 207 8.84 -22.27 -14.90
C GLY A 207 10.30 -22.61 -15.20
N GLY A 208 11.06 -23.27 -14.30
CA GLY A 208 12.51 -23.35 -14.45
C GLY A 208 13.28 -24.38 -13.62
N HIS A 209 13.09 -25.68 -13.89
CA HIS A 209 14.10 -26.69 -13.57
C HIS A 209 14.48 -27.49 -14.81
N GLY A 210 15.73 -27.31 -15.25
CA GLY A 210 16.30 -27.99 -16.41
C GLY A 210 16.61 -29.47 -16.17
N ASP A 211 16.81 -30.18 -17.27
CA ASP A 211 17.17 -31.59 -17.35
C ASP A 211 18.31 -31.98 -16.40
N HIS A 212 17.99 -32.89 -15.47
CA HIS A 212 18.95 -33.63 -14.65
C HIS A 212 18.73 -35.14 -14.78
N GLY A 213 18.97 -35.64 -16.00
CA GLY A 213 19.82 -36.82 -16.25
C GLY A 213 19.65 -38.02 -15.32
N THR A 214 18.89 -39.01 -15.77
CA THR A 214 18.84 -40.33 -15.12
C THR A 214 20.01 -41.24 -15.56
N ALA A 215 20.29 -42.25 -14.73
CA ALA A 215 21.19 -43.39 -14.97
C ALA A 215 22.72 -43.14 -14.87
N GLY A 216 23.29 -43.57 -13.73
CA GLY A 216 24.72 -43.64 -13.46
C GLY A 216 25.03 -44.67 -12.36
N THR A 217 24.65 -45.93 -12.56
CA THR A 217 24.87 -47.01 -11.58
C THR A 217 26.36 -47.37 -11.47
N GLY A 218 26.97 -47.13 -10.31
CA GLY A 218 28.35 -47.51 -10.00
C GLY A 218 28.45 -48.20 -8.63
N ALA A 219 28.87 -49.46 -8.62
CA ALA A 219 28.96 -50.26 -7.40
C ALA A 219 30.18 -49.85 -6.54
N MET A 220 29.98 -49.81 -5.22
CA MET A 220 31.07 -49.73 -4.23
C MET A 220 31.29 -51.13 -3.65
N THR A 221 32.44 -51.74 -3.90
CA THR A 221 32.86 -53.00 -3.27
C THR A 221 34.18 -52.83 -2.51
N ASP A 222 34.11 -53.05 -1.20
CA ASP A 222 35.17 -53.46 -0.27
C ASP A 222 36.36 -52.51 -0.01
N GLY A 223 36.87 -52.50 1.23
CA GLY A 223 38.06 -51.70 1.61
C GLY A 223 38.16 -51.12 3.04
N THR A 224 38.20 -51.99 4.07
CA THR A 224 39.14 -51.87 5.21
C THR A 224 39.02 -50.72 6.26
N MET A 225 38.55 -51.13 7.46
CA MET A 225 38.94 -50.69 8.83
C MET A 225 38.55 -49.30 9.41
N PRO A 226 37.75 -49.27 10.48
CA PRO A 226 37.79 -48.25 11.53
C PRO A 226 38.49 -48.76 12.81
N GLY A 227 39.16 -47.89 13.57
CA GLY A 227 39.81 -48.22 14.84
C GLY A 227 39.36 -47.31 15.99
N GLY A 228 39.20 -47.89 17.19
CA GLY A 228 38.97 -47.16 18.45
C GLY A 228 37.52 -47.19 18.94
N GLY A 229 37.19 -48.19 19.76
CA GLY A 229 35.89 -48.26 20.44
C GLY A 229 35.92 -47.77 21.89
N MET A 230 34.76 -47.39 22.41
CA MET A 230 34.45 -47.46 23.85
C MET A 230 33.04 -48.01 24.06
N THR A 231 32.87 -48.78 25.12
CA THR A 231 31.69 -49.60 25.41
C THR A 231 30.81 -48.98 26.49
N GLY A 232 29.48 -49.08 26.38
CA GLY A 232 28.61 -49.11 27.57
C GLY A 232 27.20 -48.53 27.40
N GLY A 233 26.21 -49.30 27.88
CA GLY A 233 24.90 -48.78 28.30
C GLY A 233 23.85 -48.64 27.19
N GLY A 234 22.81 -49.46 27.25
CA GLY A 234 21.65 -49.32 26.37
C GLY A 234 20.74 -48.17 26.78
N MET A 235 20.20 -47.44 25.80
CA MET A 235 19.00 -46.63 25.95
C MET A 235 18.00 -47.01 24.87
N THR A 236 16.78 -47.32 25.29
CA THR A 236 15.67 -47.70 24.43
C THR A 236 15.06 -46.49 23.74
N GLY A 237 14.88 -46.57 22.42
CA GLY A 237 13.83 -45.87 21.66
C GLY A 237 13.70 -44.36 21.91
N GLY A 238 14.56 -43.55 21.30
CA GLY A 238 14.39 -42.10 21.21
C GLY A 238 14.89 -41.56 19.88
N GLY A 239 14.12 -40.66 19.26
CA GLY A 239 14.60 -39.85 18.12
C GLY A 239 14.08 -40.25 16.74
N MET A 240 12.78 -40.05 16.51
CA MET A 240 12.24 -39.48 15.25
C MET A 240 10.76 -39.11 15.44
N THR A 241 10.47 -38.32 16.47
CA THR A 241 9.25 -37.49 16.46
C THR A 241 9.35 -36.58 15.24
N GLY A 242 8.49 -36.82 14.25
CA GLY A 242 8.48 -36.05 13.01
C GLY A 242 8.41 -34.56 13.31
N ARG A 243 9.20 -33.79 12.55
CA ARG A 243 9.19 -32.32 12.54
C ARG A 243 7.73 -31.87 12.41
N THR A 244 7.16 -31.36 13.50
CA THR A 244 5.76 -30.91 13.56
C THR A 244 5.55 -29.88 12.45
N GLY A 245 4.46 -30.00 11.70
CA GLY A 245 4.22 -29.21 10.50
C GLY A 245 4.45 -27.72 10.76
N GLU A 246 5.53 -27.20 10.20
CA GLU A 246 5.83 -25.78 10.20
C GLU A 246 4.82 -25.14 9.25
N THR A 247 3.75 -24.59 9.85
CA THR A 247 2.70 -23.90 9.09
C THR A 247 3.34 -22.74 8.36
N VAL A 248 3.18 -22.71 7.02
CA VAL A 248 3.69 -21.63 6.18
C VAL A 248 2.98 -20.34 6.61
N ARG A 249 3.67 -19.54 7.41
CA ARG A 249 3.20 -18.24 7.89
C ARG A 249 3.54 -17.18 6.84
N MET A 250 2.66 -16.20 6.67
CA MET A 250 2.93 -15.06 5.79
C MET A 250 4.16 -14.28 6.31
N PRO A 251 5.01 -13.74 5.43
CA PRO A 251 6.22 -13.03 5.83
C PRO A 251 5.94 -11.85 6.77
N GLY A 252 6.77 -11.68 7.79
CA GLY A 252 6.70 -10.54 8.72
C GLY A 252 5.60 -10.61 9.79
N MET A 253 4.67 -11.57 9.72
CA MET A 253 3.64 -11.75 10.76
C MET A 253 4.27 -12.06 12.12
N ALA A 254 3.91 -11.28 13.12
CA ALA A 254 4.23 -11.53 14.53
C ALA A 254 3.59 -12.85 15.00
N THR A 255 4.30 -13.55 15.86
CA THR A 255 3.83 -14.76 16.54
C THR A 255 2.88 -14.43 17.69
N GLU A 256 2.09 -15.42 18.13
CA GLU A 256 1.24 -15.29 19.33
C GLU A 256 2.05 -14.88 20.58
N SER A 257 3.29 -15.36 20.71
CA SER A 257 4.21 -14.96 21.77
C SER A 257 4.65 -13.50 21.69
N GLU A 258 4.89 -12.98 20.49
CA GLU A 258 5.26 -11.57 20.28
C GLU A 258 4.07 -10.64 20.48
N LEU A 259 2.88 -11.03 20.01
CA LEU A 259 1.63 -10.31 20.29
C LEU A 259 1.30 -10.30 21.79
N GLY A 260 1.54 -11.41 22.50
CA GLY A 260 1.40 -11.50 23.95
C GLY A 260 2.40 -10.63 24.70
N ALA A 261 3.66 -10.57 24.25
CA ALA A 261 4.67 -9.67 24.81
C ALA A 261 4.34 -8.19 24.57
N LEU A 262 3.90 -7.85 23.35
CA LEU A 262 3.44 -6.51 22.99
C LEU A 262 2.26 -6.07 23.87
N ALA A 263 1.24 -6.92 24.04
CA ALA A 263 0.08 -6.64 24.88
C ALA A 263 0.40 -6.52 26.38
N ALA A 264 1.50 -7.09 26.84
CA ALA A 264 1.98 -6.97 28.22
C ALA A 264 2.93 -5.77 28.45
N ALA A 265 3.42 -5.15 27.37
CA ALA A 265 4.31 -4.00 27.43
C ALA A 265 3.54 -2.70 27.71
N SER A 266 4.26 -1.66 28.16
CA SER A 266 3.67 -0.32 28.33
C SER A 266 4.73 0.77 28.21
N GLY A 267 4.29 1.99 27.88
CA GLY A 267 5.19 3.13 27.75
C GLY A 267 6.27 2.89 26.68
N ARG A 268 7.50 3.33 26.97
CA ARG A 268 8.67 3.20 26.09
C ARG A 268 8.91 1.77 25.58
N ASP A 269 8.74 0.76 26.44
CA ASP A 269 9.05 -0.62 26.07
C ASP A 269 7.99 -1.21 25.13
N LEU A 270 6.77 -0.65 25.16
CA LEU A 270 5.75 -0.89 24.14
C LEU A 270 6.12 -0.16 22.84
N ASP A 271 6.43 1.15 22.89
CA ASP A 271 6.81 1.94 21.71
C ASP A 271 7.89 1.21 20.87
N VAL A 272 8.95 0.73 21.53
CA VAL A 272 10.08 0.04 20.88
C VAL A 272 9.67 -1.32 20.29
N GLN A 273 8.85 -2.11 21.01
CA GLN A 273 8.38 -3.41 20.51
C GLN A 273 7.40 -3.25 19.34
N PHE A 274 6.47 -2.30 19.43
CA PHE A 274 5.56 -1.96 18.34
C PHE A 274 6.32 -1.60 17.07
N LEU A 275 7.24 -0.63 17.16
CA LEU A 275 8.05 -0.19 16.01
C LEU A 275 8.86 -1.35 15.42
N THR A 276 9.50 -2.17 16.26
CA THR A 276 10.29 -3.33 15.82
C THR A 276 9.43 -4.34 15.07
N LEU A 277 8.32 -4.79 15.66
CA LEU A 277 7.41 -5.76 15.04
C LEU A 277 6.78 -5.19 13.76
N MET A 278 6.33 -3.94 13.76
CA MET A 278 5.71 -3.30 12.60
C MET A 278 6.72 -3.10 11.44
N ILE A 279 8.01 -2.85 11.73
CA ILE A 279 9.06 -2.84 10.69
C ILE A 279 9.21 -4.23 10.05
N HIS A 280 9.25 -5.31 10.83
CA HIS A 280 9.32 -6.68 10.28
C HIS A 280 8.04 -7.04 9.50
N HIS A 281 6.88 -6.63 10.02
CA HIS A 281 5.57 -6.79 9.39
C HIS A 281 5.53 -6.12 8.01
N HIS A 282 5.81 -4.81 7.95
CA HIS A 282 5.85 -4.05 6.69
C HIS A 282 6.90 -4.58 5.70
N ARG A 283 8.06 -5.05 6.15
CA ARG A 283 9.03 -5.70 5.24
C ARG A 283 8.45 -6.96 4.59
N GLY A 284 7.66 -7.73 5.34
CA GLY A 284 6.90 -8.85 4.80
C GLY A 284 5.83 -8.41 3.80
N GLY A 285 4.99 -7.45 4.19
CA GLY A 285 3.92 -6.91 3.33
C GLY A 285 4.44 -6.31 2.02
N VAL A 286 5.56 -5.60 2.06
CA VAL A 286 6.26 -5.08 0.87
C VAL A 286 6.65 -6.20 -0.10
N ALA A 287 7.14 -7.34 0.38
CA ALA A 287 7.50 -8.47 -0.49
C ALA A 287 6.27 -9.07 -1.20
N MET A 288 5.16 -9.22 -0.48
CA MET A 288 3.87 -9.68 -1.03
C MET A 288 3.34 -8.72 -2.08
N ALA A 289 3.35 -7.42 -1.78
CA ALA A 289 2.87 -6.37 -2.66
C ALA A 289 3.77 -6.19 -3.89
N GLN A 290 5.08 -6.37 -3.77
CA GLN A 290 5.98 -6.41 -4.93
C GLN A 290 5.61 -7.55 -5.88
N TYR A 291 5.42 -8.77 -5.38
CA TYR A 291 5.02 -9.91 -6.21
C TYR A 291 3.65 -9.66 -6.89
N ALA A 292 2.63 -9.27 -6.12
CA ALA A 292 1.31 -8.97 -6.68
C ALA A 292 1.33 -7.82 -7.70
N SER A 293 2.19 -6.81 -7.52
CA SER A 293 2.32 -5.70 -8.47
C SER A 293 2.83 -6.12 -9.87
N MET A 294 3.50 -7.27 -9.95
CA MET A 294 4.05 -7.86 -11.17
C MET A 294 3.16 -8.95 -11.76
N HIS A 295 2.53 -9.79 -10.92
CA HIS A 295 1.87 -11.03 -11.35
C HIS A 295 0.34 -11.07 -11.20
N ALA A 296 -0.30 -10.09 -10.56
CA ALA A 296 -1.76 -10.02 -10.50
C ALA A 296 -2.34 -9.69 -11.88
N ASP A 297 -3.48 -10.26 -12.27
CA ASP A 297 -4.13 -10.05 -13.58
C ASP A 297 -4.92 -8.72 -13.64
N ASP A 298 -5.58 -8.33 -12.54
CA ASP A 298 -6.39 -7.12 -12.45
C ASP A 298 -5.53 -5.87 -12.21
N ASP A 299 -5.66 -4.87 -13.09
CA ASP A 299 -4.93 -3.61 -12.99
C ASP A 299 -5.13 -2.86 -11.67
N ARG A 300 -6.29 -3.03 -11.02
CA ARG A 300 -6.61 -2.41 -9.73
C ARG A 300 -5.83 -3.05 -8.60
N VAL A 301 -5.66 -4.38 -8.62
CA VAL A 301 -4.80 -5.11 -7.69
C VAL A 301 -3.34 -4.69 -7.89
N ARG A 302 -2.85 -4.71 -9.14
CA ARG A 302 -1.50 -4.24 -9.48
C ARG A 302 -1.25 -2.79 -9.01
N ALA A 303 -2.25 -1.91 -9.15
CA ALA A 303 -2.15 -0.51 -8.74
C ALA A 303 -2.10 -0.32 -7.22
N LEU A 304 -2.98 -1.00 -6.47
CA LEU A 304 -2.97 -0.96 -5.00
C LEU A 304 -1.66 -1.53 -4.45
N ALA A 305 -1.20 -2.67 -4.98
CA ALA A 305 0.04 -3.30 -4.56
C ALA A 305 1.26 -2.37 -4.74
N ARG A 306 1.34 -1.63 -5.88
CA ARG A 306 2.38 -0.59 -6.04
C ARG A 306 2.27 0.54 -5.01
N ALA A 307 1.06 0.98 -4.67
CA ALA A 307 0.86 2.01 -3.66
C ALA A 307 1.28 1.53 -2.26
N MET A 308 0.94 0.29 -1.90
CA MET A 308 1.38 -0.37 -0.66
C MET A 308 2.89 -0.42 -0.54
N VAL A 309 3.62 -0.82 -1.60
CA VAL A 309 5.10 -0.86 -1.61
C VAL A 309 5.69 0.52 -1.28
N VAL A 310 5.17 1.60 -1.87
CA VAL A 310 5.65 2.97 -1.63
C VAL A 310 5.31 3.45 -0.21
N ASN A 311 4.06 3.24 0.22
CA ASN A 311 3.59 3.67 1.54
C ASN A 311 4.35 2.96 2.67
N GLN A 312 4.40 1.63 2.63
CA GLN A 312 5.06 0.83 3.67
C GLN A 312 6.58 1.10 3.72
N ALA A 313 7.24 1.37 2.59
CA ALA A 313 8.64 1.77 2.58
C ALA A 313 8.90 3.11 3.29
N TRP A 314 8.00 4.10 3.12
CA TRP A 314 8.10 5.38 3.84
C TRP A 314 7.81 5.21 5.34
N GLU A 315 6.83 4.37 5.70
CA GLU A 315 6.49 4.08 7.09
C GLU A 315 7.63 3.33 7.79
N ILE A 316 8.32 2.38 7.13
CA ILE A 316 9.55 1.74 7.65
C ILE A 316 10.62 2.79 7.98
N ASP A 317 10.92 3.73 7.07
CA ASP A 317 11.92 4.78 7.32
C ASP A 317 11.52 5.69 8.51
N GLN A 318 10.24 6.06 8.65
CA GLN A 318 9.80 6.83 9.82
C GLN A 318 9.88 6.01 11.13
N MET A 319 9.49 4.74 11.11
CA MET A 319 9.59 3.87 12.30
C MET A 319 11.04 3.67 12.76
N GLN A 320 11.99 3.53 11.84
CA GLN A 320 13.42 3.46 12.14
C GLN A 320 13.91 4.75 12.84
N ARG A 321 13.47 5.92 12.37
CA ARG A 321 13.78 7.21 13.00
C ARG A 321 13.19 7.32 14.41
N TYR A 322 12.00 6.77 14.66
CA TYR A 322 11.43 6.74 16.01
C TYR A 322 12.21 5.80 16.94
N LEU A 323 12.68 4.64 16.47
CA LEU A 323 13.60 3.80 17.24
C LEU A 323 14.87 4.57 17.63
N GLU A 324 15.47 5.31 16.69
CA GLU A 324 16.65 6.14 16.95
C GLU A 324 16.39 7.29 17.93
N GLN A 325 15.25 7.97 17.82
CA GLN A 325 14.86 9.05 18.75
C GLN A 325 14.59 8.53 20.16
N LEU A 326 14.07 7.31 20.27
CA LEU A 326 14.01 6.59 21.54
C LEU A 326 15.42 6.15 21.99
N GLY A 327 16.40 6.00 21.10
CA GLY A 327 17.71 5.42 21.42
C GLY A 327 17.66 3.89 21.55
N ALA A 328 16.72 3.26 20.85
CA ALA A 328 16.69 1.83 20.58
C ALA A 328 17.53 1.52 19.33
N PRO A 329 18.02 0.28 19.16
CA PRO A 329 18.67 -0.13 17.91
C PRO A 329 17.67 -0.12 16.74
N ARG A 330 18.19 0.07 15.53
CA ARG A 330 17.42 -0.16 14.28
C ARG A 330 17.10 -1.65 14.13
N ALA A 331 15.89 -1.94 13.64
CA ALA A 331 15.39 -3.29 13.34
C ALA A 331 15.69 -3.73 11.90
#